data_AF-A0A0B6Y8D4-F1
#
_entry.id   AF-A0A0B6Y8D4-F1
#
_cell.length_a   1.000
_cell.length_b   1.000
_cell.length_c   1.000
_cell.angle_alpha   90.00
_cell.angle_beta   90.00
_cell.angle_gamma   90.00
#
_symmetry.space_group_name_H-M   'P 1'
#
loop_
_entity.id
_entity.type
_entity.pdbx_description
1 polymer ?
#
loop_
_entity_poly.entity_id
_entity_poly.type
_entity_poly.pdbx_seq_one_letter_code
_entity_poly.pdbx_strand_id
1 'polypeptide(L)'
;EKHEMISCSKLVVIFMSQLYSESHEMAMEYSLMKDKSVVVAAHASMAWPPENYFRCNHYIQQLPRVFVETVANTDGVADLITLMDQIL
;
A
#
# COMPACT_ATOMS: atom_id res chain seq x y z
N GLU A 1 -4.13 -7.80 -18.08
CA GLU A 1 -4.97 -7.77 -16.84
C GLU A 1 -4.24 -7.07 -15.68
N LYS A 2 -4.91 -6.70 -14.57
CA LYS A 2 -4.27 -6.06 -13.38
C LYS A 2 -3.01 -6.81 -12.89
N HIS A 3 -3.05 -8.13 -12.94
CA HIS A 3 -1.95 -9.02 -12.57
C HIS A 3 -0.70 -8.86 -13.43
N GLU A 4 -0.87 -8.59 -14.72
CA GLU A 4 0.21 -8.38 -15.67
C GLU A 4 0.87 -7.02 -15.43
N MET A 5 0.05 -5.99 -15.15
CA MET A 5 0.55 -4.65 -14.82
C MET A 5 1.37 -4.64 -13.52
N ILE A 6 0.93 -5.36 -12.49
CA ILE A 6 1.69 -5.52 -11.23
C ILE A 6 3.00 -6.27 -11.46
N SER A 7 3.01 -7.28 -12.34
CA SER A 7 4.22 -8.05 -12.61
C SER A 7 5.31 -7.20 -13.29
N CYS A 8 4.89 -6.29 -14.16
CA CYS A 8 5.79 -5.37 -14.87
C CYS A 8 6.15 -4.10 -14.08
N SER A 9 5.51 -3.84 -12.94
CA SER A 9 5.81 -2.66 -12.12
C SER A 9 7.04 -2.89 -11.22
N LYS A 10 7.73 -1.80 -10.88
CA LYS A 10 8.80 -1.79 -9.88
C LYS A 10 8.27 -1.52 -8.47
N LEU A 11 7.22 -0.71 -8.39
CA LEU A 11 6.57 -0.25 -7.18
C LEU A 11 5.06 -0.27 -7.40
N VAL A 12 4.30 -0.63 -6.37
CA VAL A 12 2.84 -0.55 -6.40
C VAL A 12 2.41 0.44 -5.33
N VAL A 13 1.58 1.42 -5.70
CA VAL A 13 1.03 2.41 -4.77
C VAL A 13 -0.46 2.18 -4.64
N ILE A 14 -0.95 2.01 -3.41
CA ILE A 14 -2.35 1.76 -3.08
C ILE A 14 -2.88 2.94 -2.27
N PHE A 15 -3.83 3.69 -2.85
CA PHE A 15 -4.51 4.78 -2.17
C PHE A 15 -5.69 4.25 -1.37
N MET A 16 -5.65 4.40 -0.05
CA MET A 16 -6.69 3.92 0.83
C MET A 16 -7.64 5.03 1.23
N SER A 17 -8.93 4.69 1.23
CA SER A 17 -9.98 5.51 1.81
C SER A 17 -10.59 4.79 3.02
N GLN A 18 -11.45 5.48 3.78
CA GLN A 18 -12.19 4.86 4.88
C GLN A 18 -13.09 3.69 4.44
N LEU A 19 -13.41 3.60 3.15
CA LEU A 19 -14.16 2.47 2.60
C LEU A 19 -13.22 1.30 2.35
N TYR A 20 -13.51 0.20 3.02
CA TYR A 20 -12.91 -1.10 2.75
C TYR A 20 -13.13 -1.50 1.28
N SER A 21 -12.09 -2.07 0.65
CA SER A 21 -12.20 -2.67 -0.68
C SER A 21 -11.34 -3.92 -0.77
N GLU A 22 -11.98 -5.05 -1.01
CA GLU A 22 -11.33 -6.34 -1.29
C GLU A 22 -10.35 -6.23 -2.46
N SER A 23 -10.61 -5.32 -3.41
CA SER A 23 -9.72 -5.11 -4.56
C SER A 23 -8.33 -4.56 -4.19
N HIS A 24 -8.22 -3.82 -3.08
CA HIS A 24 -6.95 -3.31 -2.57
C HIS A 24 -6.20 -4.38 -1.75
N GLU A 25 -6.90 -5.22 -0.98
CA GLU A 25 -6.31 -6.39 -0.33
C GLU A 25 -5.66 -7.30 -1.38
N MET A 26 -6.43 -7.68 -2.41
CA MET A 26 -5.93 -8.50 -3.52
C MET A 26 -4.73 -7.86 -4.23
N ALA A 27 -4.75 -6.55 -4.44
CA ALA A 27 -3.63 -5.84 -5.06
C ALA A 27 -2.38 -5.89 -4.18
N MET A 28 -2.52 -5.73 -2.86
CA MET A 28 -1.42 -5.82 -1.91
C MET A 28 -0.85 -7.23 -1.85
N GLU A 29 -1.68 -8.24 -1.64
CA GLU A 29 -1.26 -9.65 -1.56
C GLU A 29 -0.54 -10.09 -2.84
N TYR A 30 -1.12 -9.80 -4.00
CA TYR A 30 -0.53 -10.18 -5.27
C TYR A 30 0.81 -9.48 -5.53
N SER A 31 0.91 -8.19 -5.17
CA SER A 31 2.17 -7.45 -5.28
C SER A 31 3.27 -8.08 -4.42
N LEU A 32 2.93 -8.47 -3.19
CA LEU A 32 3.85 -9.16 -2.29
C LEU A 32 4.26 -10.54 -2.80
N MET A 33 3.33 -11.31 -3.36
CA MET A 33 3.62 -12.60 -4.01
C MET A 33 4.56 -12.45 -5.22
N LYS A 34 4.58 -11.29 -5.86
CA LYS A 34 5.45 -10.96 -7.00
C LYS A 34 6.73 -10.23 -6.60
N ASP A 35 7.07 -10.25 -5.32
CA ASP A 35 8.27 -9.61 -4.77
C ASP A 35 8.35 -8.11 -5.13
N LYS A 36 7.20 -7.44 -5.08
CA LYS A 36 7.10 -6.01 -5.32
C LYS A 36 7.06 -5.25 -4.00
N SER A 37 7.71 -4.10 -3.99
CA SER A 37 7.50 -3.10 -2.95
C SER A 37 6.11 -2.48 -3.12
N VAL A 38 5.43 -2.27 -2.01
CA VAL A 38 4.08 -1.71 -1.94
C VAL A 38 4.11 -0.49 -1.03
N VAL A 39 3.64 0.65 -1.53
CA VAL A 39 3.38 1.84 -0.72
C VAL A 39 1.88 1.97 -0.52
N VAL A 40 1.47 2.05 0.73
CA VAL A 40 0.07 2.28 1.11
C VAL A 40 -0.06 3.73 1.53
N ALA A 41 -0.75 4.52 0.70
CA ALA A 41 -1.06 5.91 0.99
C ALA A 41 -2.45 5.98 1.64
N ALA A 42 -2.50 6.05 2.96
CA ALA A 42 -3.74 6.05 3.72
C ALA A 42 -4.18 7.47 4.09
N HIS A 43 -5.48 7.77 3.95
CA HIS A 43 -6.02 9.05 4.39
C HIS A 43 -5.89 9.23 5.91
N ALA A 44 -5.49 10.41 6.38
CA ALA A 44 -5.19 10.66 7.81
C ALA A 44 -6.34 10.43 8.79
N SER A 45 -7.59 10.57 8.34
CA SER A 45 -8.77 10.28 9.16
C SER A 45 -9.13 8.79 9.21
N MET A 46 -8.35 7.93 8.57
CA MET A 46 -8.58 6.49 8.55
C MET A 46 -7.96 5.86 9.81
N ALA A 47 -8.74 5.04 10.52
CA ALA A 47 -8.19 4.16 11.53
C ALA A 47 -7.38 3.05 10.84
N TRP A 48 -6.06 3.16 10.85
CA TRP A 48 -5.14 2.24 10.18
C TRP A 48 -4.50 1.23 11.16
N PRO A 49 -4.32 -0.04 10.76
CA PRO A 49 -4.95 -0.67 9.60
C PRO A 49 -6.44 -0.93 9.84
N PRO A 50 -7.28 -0.88 8.79
CA PRO A 50 -8.69 -1.28 8.92
C PRO A 50 -8.76 -2.75 9.35
N GLU A 51 -9.61 -3.07 10.33
CA GLU A 51 -9.72 -4.40 10.96
C GLU A 51 -9.88 -5.56 9.96
N ASN A 52 -10.39 -5.28 8.76
CA ASN A 52 -10.64 -6.28 7.73
C ASN A 52 -9.40 -6.63 6.88
N TYR A 53 -8.48 -5.68 6.63
CA TYR A 53 -7.38 -5.86 5.66
C TYR A 53 -6.43 -7.01 5.96
N PHE A 54 -6.25 -7.28 7.25
CA PHE A 54 -5.19 -8.16 7.72
C PHE A 54 -5.73 -9.17 8.72
N ARG A 55 -7.03 -9.50 8.65
CA ARG A 55 -7.60 -10.59 9.45
C ARG A 55 -6.73 -11.82 9.23
N CYS A 56 -5.88 -12.10 10.23
CA CYS A 56 -4.96 -13.24 10.34
C CYS A 56 -3.47 -13.04 9.97
N ASN A 57 -2.93 -11.84 9.71
CA ASN A 57 -1.51 -11.76 9.30
C ASN A 57 -0.62 -10.83 10.15
N HIS A 58 -0.18 -11.36 11.30
CA HIS A 58 0.81 -10.73 12.21
C HIS A 58 2.15 -10.40 11.53
N TYR A 59 2.40 -10.88 10.31
CA TYR A 59 3.63 -10.65 9.56
C TYR A 59 3.70 -9.27 8.89
N ILE A 60 2.60 -8.54 8.74
CA ILE A 60 2.53 -7.38 7.83
C ILE A 60 3.28 -6.14 8.32
N GLN A 61 3.36 -5.92 9.65
CA GLN A 61 4.24 -4.88 10.20
C GLN A 61 5.73 -5.20 10.04
N GLN A 62 6.07 -6.44 9.70
CA GLN A 62 7.46 -6.91 9.54
C GLN A 62 7.83 -7.18 8.09
N LEU A 63 6.93 -6.96 7.12
CA LEU A 63 7.26 -7.15 5.71
C LEU A 63 8.07 -5.93 5.26
N PRO A 64 9.39 -6.04 5.01
CA PRO A 64 10.27 -4.91 4.71
C PRO A 64 9.94 -4.21 3.37
N ARG A 65 8.91 -4.70 2.67
CA ARG A 65 8.47 -4.27 1.35
C ARG A 65 7.13 -3.53 1.38
N VAL A 66 6.48 -3.40 2.54
CA VAL A 66 5.25 -2.61 2.68
C VAL A 66 5.59 -1.34 3.44
N PHE A 67 5.43 -0.21 2.78
CA PHE A 67 5.65 1.11 3.33
C PHE A 67 4.30 1.80 3.48
N VAL A 68 4.06 2.49 4.59
CA VAL A 68 2.77 3.13 4.88
C VAL A 68 3.01 4.61 5.08
N GLU A 69 2.27 5.44 4.33
CA GLU A 69 2.31 6.90 4.43
C GLU A 69 0.92 7.45 4.70
N THR A 70 0.81 8.43 5.59
CA THR A 70 -0.46 9.02 5.99
C THR A 70 -0.66 10.36 5.29
N VAL A 71 -1.63 10.43 4.38
CA VAL A 71 -1.90 11.62 3.56
C VAL A 71 -3.03 12.44 4.16
N ALA A 72 -2.73 13.64 4.67
CA ALA A 72 -3.70 14.55 5.29
C ALA A 72 -4.13 15.72 4.39
N ASN A 73 -3.33 16.07 3.37
CA ASN A 73 -3.39 17.31 2.59
C ASN A 73 -2.38 17.28 1.42
N THR A 74 -2.27 18.36 0.63
CA THR A 74 -1.34 18.47 -0.52
C THR A 74 0.13 18.23 -0.15
N ASP A 75 0.52 18.50 1.10
CA ASP A 75 1.88 18.28 1.60
C ASP A 75 2.24 16.78 1.65
N GLY A 76 1.26 15.92 1.98
CA GLY A 76 1.45 14.47 2.00
C GLY A 76 1.71 13.84 0.62
N VAL A 77 1.51 14.59 -0.47
CA VAL A 77 1.88 14.15 -1.82
C VAL A 77 3.40 14.21 -2.02
N ALA A 78 4.08 15.23 -1.46
CA ALA A 78 5.53 15.37 -1.58
C ALA A 78 6.27 14.29 -0.76
N ASP A 79 5.74 13.96 0.42
CA ASP A 79 6.26 12.88 1.27
C ASP A 79 6.08 11.52 0.60
N LEU A 80 4.91 11.28 -0.03
CA LEU A 80 4.66 10.08 -0.82
C LEU A 80 5.66 9.94 -1.99
N ILE A 81 5.90 11.02 -2.74
CA ILE A 81 6.88 11.03 -3.85
C ILE A 81 8.28 10.72 -3.31
N THR A 82 8.67 11.35 -2.20
CA THR A 82 9.99 11.13 -1.58
C THR A 82 10.16 9.67 -1.15
N LEU A 83 9.13 9.07 -0.55
CA LEU A 83 9.14 7.66 -0.18
C LEU A 83 9.26 6.75 -1.41
N MET A 84 8.54 7.07 -2.50
CA MET A 84 8.64 6.32 -3.75
C MET A 84 10.07 6.36 -4.33
N ASP A 85 10.71 7.53 -4.32
CA ASP A 85 12.08 7.71 -4.83
C ASP A 85 13.14 6.99 -3.99
N GLN A 86 12.93 6.83 -2.68
CA GLN A 86 13.82 6.06 -1.80
C GLN A 86 13.76 4.55 -2.04
N ILE A 87 12.63 4.06 -2.57
CA ILE A 87 12.38 2.63 -2.77
C ILE A 87 12.81 2.16 -4.17
N LEU A 88 12.80 3.06 -5.17
CA LEU A 88 13.10 2.76 -6.58
C LEU A 88 14.60 2.76 -6.89
#